data_AF-E7BUL5-F1
#
_entry.id   AF-E7BUL5-F1
#
_cell.length_a   1.000
_cell.length_b   1.000
_cell.length_c   1.000
_cell.angle_alpha   90.00
_cell.angle_beta   90.00
_cell.angle_gamma   90.00
#
_symmetry.space_group_name_H-M   'P 1'
#
loop_
_entity.id
_entity.type
_entity.pdbx_description
1 polymer ?
#
loop_
_entity_poly.entity_id
_entity_poly.type
_entity_poly.pdbx_seq_one_letter_code
_entity_poly.pdbx_strand_id
1 'polypeptide(L)'
;LLRQHHELCDIILRVGDVKIHAHKVVLASISPYFKAMFTGNLSEKENSEVEFQCIDETALQAIVEYAYTGTVFISQDTVESLLPAANLLQIKLVLKECCAFLESQLDPGNCIGISRFAETYGCHDLYLAATKYICQNFEAVCQTEEFFELTHADLDEIVSNDCLNVATEETVFYALESWIKYDVQERQKYLAQLLNSVRLPLLSVKFLTRLYEANHLIRDDRTCK
;
A
#
# COMPACT_ATOMS: atom_id res chain seq x y z
N LEU A 1 21.50 26.19 10.92
CA LEU A 1 22.04 27.57 10.83
C LEU A 1 22.53 27.88 9.41
N LEU A 2 23.62 27.28 8.90
CA LEU A 2 24.13 27.58 7.54
C LEU A 2 23.07 27.45 6.43
N ARG A 3 22.32 26.34 6.39
CA ARG A 3 21.21 26.14 5.43
C ARG A 3 20.16 27.23 5.52
N GLN A 4 19.77 27.66 6.71
CA GLN A 4 18.70 28.66 6.91
C GLN A 4 19.11 30.05 6.41
N HIS A 5 20.41 30.35 6.37
CA HIS A 5 20.96 31.57 5.80
C HIS A 5 21.40 31.42 4.33
N HIS A 6 21.15 30.25 3.72
CA HIS A 6 21.63 29.87 2.39
C HIS A 6 23.15 30.00 2.22
N GLU A 7 23.90 29.88 3.31
CA GLU A 7 25.37 29.93 3.28
C GLU A 7 25.93 28.59 2.85
N LEU A 8 26.82 28.59 1.86
CA LEU A 8 27.50 27.41 1.31
C LEU A 8 26.58 26.34 0.69
N CYS A 9 25.31 26.66 0.47
CA CYS A 9 24.39 25.80 -0.29
C CYS A 9 24.88 25.69 -1.74
N ASP A 10 25.15 24.47 -2.18
CA ASP A 10 25.71 24.11 -3.49
C ASP A 10 24.71 23.32 -4.35
N ILE A 11 23.47 23.18 -3.87
CA ILE A 11 22.35 22.61 -4.63
C ILE A 11 21.01 23.24 -4.24
N ILE A 12 20.12 23.34 -5.23
CA ILE A 12 18.71 23.71 -5.10
C ILE A 12 17.88 22.50 -5.54
N LEU A 13 16.99 22.01 -4.68
CA LEU A 13 15.98 21.02 -5.06
C LEU A 13 14.68 21.75 -5.36
N ARG A 14 14.16 21.57 -6.58
CA ARG A 14 12.89 22.17 -7.01
C ARG A 14 11.80 21.10 -7.03
N VAL A 15 10.64 21.42 -6.47
CA VAL A 15 9.40 20.64 -6.58
C VAL A 15 8.29 21.65 -6.86
N GLY A 16 7.64 21.53 -8.02
CA GLY A 16 6.69 22.55 -8.46
C GLY A 16 7.34 23.94 -8.48
N ASP A 17 6.73 24.88 -7.74
CA ASP A 17 7.23 26.25 -7.59
C ASP A 17 8.15 26.42 -6.36
N VAL A 18 8.29 25.40 -5.52
CA VAL A 18 9.09 25.45 -4.30
C VAL A 18 10.55 25.15 -4.61
N LYS A 19 11.44 25.98 -4.05
CA LYS A 19 12.89 25.80 -4.13
C LYS A 19 13.50 25.61 -2.75
N ILE A 20 14.20 24.50 -2.57
CA ILE A 20 14.82 24.11 -1.30
C ILE A 20 16.34 24.17 -1.47
N HIS A 21 16.98 25.12 -0.80
CA HIS A 21 18.44 25.21 -0.75
C HIS A 21 19.02 24.16 0.20
N ALA A 22 20.04 23.44 -0.24
CA ALA A 22 20.70 22.39 0.54
C ALA A 22 22.19 22.26 0.20
N HIS A 23 22.86 21.34 0.92
CA HIS A 23 24.25 21.00 0.73
C HIS A 23 24.34 19.57 0.18
N LYS A 24 25.04 19.38 -0.95
CA LYS A 24 25.25 18.09 -1.61
C LYS A 24 25.84 17.07 -0.64
N VAL A 25 26.80 17.49 0.18
CA VAL A 25 27.47 16.60 1.15
C VAL A 25 26.52 16.07 2.23
N VAL A 26 25.60 16.90 2.72
CA VAL A 26 24.63 16.50 3.75
C VAL A 26 23.63 15.50 3.17
N LEU A 27 23.06 15.82 2.01
CA LEU A 27 22.11 14.94 1.32
C LEU A 27 22.75 13.60 0.91
N ALA A 28 23.98 13.62 0.38
CA ALA A 28 24.72 12.41 0.01
C ALA A 28 25.07 11.50 1.19
N SER A 29 25.12 12.04 2.41
CA SER A 29 25.45 11.26 3.59
C SER A 29 24.30 10.36 4.06
N ILE A 30 23.06 10.78 3.84
CA ILE A 30 21.86 10.05 4.26
C ILE A 30 21.18 9.26 3.13
N SER A 31 21.48 9.58 1.87
CA SER A 31 20.80 9.05 0.70
C SER A 31 21.80 8.54 -0.35
N PRO A 32 21.81 7.23 -0.63
CA PRO A 32 22.58 6.66 -1.73
C PRO A 32 22.17 7.23 -3.09
N TYR A 33 20.89 7.58 -3.28
CA TYR A 33 20.40 8.25 -4.49
C TYR A 33 21.12 9.58 -4.71
N PHE A 34 21.11 10.47 -3.70
CA PHE A 34 21.81 11.75 -3.79
C PHE A 34 23.31 11.57 -3.95
N LYS A 35 23.91 10.60 -3.25
CA LYS A 35 25.33 10.27 -3.43
C LYS A 35 25.65 9.90 -4.87
N ALA A 36 24.86 9.02 -5.50
CA ALA A 36 25.05 8.62 -6.88
C ALA A 36 24.86 9.80 -7.85
N MET A 37 23.83 10.61 -7.62
CA MET A 37 23.53 11.79 -8.43
C MET A 37 24.67 12.83 -8.40
N PHE A 38 25.28 13.08 -7.23
CA PHE A 38 26.35 14.08 -7.09
C PHE A 38 27.76 13.56 -7.43
N THR A 39 27.99 12.25 -7.39
CA THR A 39 29.32 11.66 -7.65
C THR A 39 29.42 10.97 -9.00
N GLY A 40 28.29 10.68 -9.64
CA GLY A 40 28.23 10.05 -10.96
C GLY A 40 28.73 10.94 -12.10
N ASN A 41 28.92 10.34 -13.28
CA ASN A 41 29.32 11.05 -14.51
C ASN A 41 28.13 11.65 -15.28
N LEU A 42 27.01 11.87 -14.61
CA LEU A 42 25.79 12.43 -15.19
C LEU A 42 25.87 13.96 -15.24
N SER A 43 25.15 14.58 -16.18
CA SER A 43 25.06 16.03 -16.35
C SER A 43 24.62 16.79 -15.09
N GLU A 44 23.96 16.09 -14.15
CA GLU A 44 23.50 16.63 -12.87
C GLU A 44 24.64 16.95 -11.90
N LYS A 45 25.85 16.41 -12.13
CA LYS A 45 27.04 16.71 -11.31
C LYS A 45 27.36 18.21 -11.32
N GLU A 46 27.25 18.85 -12.48
CA GLU A 46 27.51 20.28 -12.67
C GLU A 46 26.26 21.14 -12.43
N ASN A 47 25.07 20.54 -12.40
CA ASN A 47 23.85 21.28 -12.10
C ASN A 47 23.84 21.70 -10.62
N SER A 48 23.50 22.97 -10.43
CA SER A 48 23.24 23.56 -9.12
C SER A 48 21.75 23.52 -8.75
N GLU A 49 20.91 23.00 -9.65
CA GLU A 49 19.46 22.85 -9.46
C GLU A 49 18.97 21.51 -10.04
N VAL A 50 18.14 20.80 -9.27
CA VAL A 50 17.54 19.51 -9.64
C VAL A 50 16.03 19.58 -9.39
N GLU A 51 15.24 19.20 -10.39
CA GLU A 51 13.78 19.22 -10.32
C GLU A 51 13.23 17.81 -10.08
N PHE A 52 12.31 17.67 -9.12
CA PHE A 52 11.57 16.44 -8.85
C PHE A 52 10.11 16.62 -9.22
N GLN A 53 9.62 15.76 -10.12
CA GLN A 53 8.23 15.79 -10.60
C GLN A 53 7.33 14.76 -9.87
N CYS A 54 7.92 13.78 -9.19
CA CYS A 54 7.20 12.64 -8.61
C CYS A 54 7.26 12.61 -7.07
N ILE A 55 7.69 13.70 -6.43
CA ILE A 55 7.77 13.80 -4.97
C ILE A 55 6.88 14.95 -4.52
N ASP A 56 6.10 14.74 -3.47
CA ASP A 56 5.33 15.79 -2.83
C ASP A 56 6.24 16.85 -2.18
N GLU A 57 5.85 18.12 -2.27
CA GLU A 57 6.62 19.25 -1.73
C GLU A 57 6.90 19.09 -0.23
N THR A 58 5.89 18.67 0.54
CA THR A 58 5.99 18.51 1.99
C THR A 58 6.87 17.33 2.36
N ALA A 59 6.79 16.23 1.61
CA ALA A 59 7.61 15.04 1.79
C ALA A 59 9.09 15.35 1.53
N LEU A 60 9.41 16.07 0.43
CA LEU A 60 10.79 16.44 0.15
C LEU A 60 11.33 17.38 1.23
N GLN A 61 10.54 18.36 1.66
CA GLN A 61 10.96 19.28 2.72
C GLN A 61 11.23 18.55 4.04
N ALA A 62 10.38 17.59 4.42
CA ALA A 62 10.58 16.75 5.60
C ALA A 62 11.86 15.90 5.50
N ILE A 63 12.14 15.33 4.33
CA ILE A 63 13.37 14.56 4.07
C ILE A 63 14.62 15.44 4.16
N VAL A 64 14.57 16.64 3.60
CA VAL A 64 15.69 17.57 3.71
C VAL A 64 15.88 17.98 5.16
N GLU A 65 14.82 18.30 5.90
CA GLU A 65 14.93 18.62 7.34
C GLU A 65 15.52 17.45 8.15
N TYR A 66 15.10 16.22 7.86
CA TYR A 66 15.66 15.00 8.44
C TYR A 66 17.16 14.88 8.17
N ALA A 67 17.64 15.27 6.98
CA ALA A 67 19.06 15.24 6.66
C ALA A 67 19.92 16.14 7.57
N TYR A 68 19.36 17.23 8.12
CA TYR A 68 20.08 18.15 9.01
C TYR A 68 19.82 17.89 10.50
N THR A 69 18.64 17.40 10.85
CA THR A 69 18.23 17.22 12.26
C THR A 69 18.38 15.78 12.75
N GLY A 70 18.38 14.81 11.83
CA GLY A 70 18.26 13.39 12.15
C GLY A 70 16.89 12.97 12.66
N THR A 71 15.90 13.87 12.64
CA THR A 71 14.55 13.64 13.16
C THR A 71 13.51 13.90 12.08
N VAL A 72 12.52 13.02 11.97
CA VAL A 72 11.40 13.16 11.04
C VAL A 72 10.11 12.97 11.82
N PHE A 73 9.12 13.82 11.56
CA PHE A 73 7.79 13.67 12.12
C PHE A 73 6.92 12.91 11.12
N ILE A 74 6.32 11.81 11.59
CA ILE A 74 5.46 10.94 10.77
C ILE A 74 4.06 10.97 11.37
N SER A 75 3.08 11.21 10.52
CA SER A 75 1.64 11.25 10.83
C SER A 75 0.86 10.51 9.73
N GLN A 76 -0.43 10.26 9.96
CA GLN A 76 -1.30 9.63 8.97
C GLN A 76 -1.35 10.45 7.66
N ASP A 77 -1.39 11.78 7.73
CA ASP A 77 -1.41 12.64 6.53
C ASP A 77 -0.06 12.70 5.79
N THR A 78 1.05 12.47 6.49
CA THR A 78 2.39 12.63 5.91
C THR A 78 3.01 11.31 5.46
N VAL A 79 2.61 10.18 6.06
CA VAL A 79 3.23 8.87 5.76
C VAL A 79 2.98 8.42 4.32
N GLU A 80 1.81 8.75 3.75
CA GLU A 80 1.44 8.41 2.38
C GLU A 80 2.34 9.11 1.33
N SER A 81 2.79 10.32 1.61
CA SER A 81 3.69 11.08 0.72
C SER A 81 5.17 10.88 1.07
N LEU A 82 5.47 10.64 2.34
CA LEU A 82 6.84 10.46 2.85
C LEU A 82 7.42 9.09 2.51
N LEU A 83 6.64 8.01 2.61
CA LEU A 83 7.13 6.65 2.32
C LEU A 83 7.60 6.51 0.86
N PRO A 84 6.84 6.94 -0.17
CA PRO A 84 7.28 6.88 -1.57
C PRO A 84 8.54 7.71 -1.81
N ALA A 85 8.61 8.90 -1.21
CA ALA A 85 9.76 9.80 -1.30
C ALA A 85 11.01 9.17 -0.67
N ALA A 86 10.88 8.57 0.52
CA ALA A 86 11.96 7.87 1.20
C ALA A 86 12.44 6.64 0.42
N ASN A 87 11.52 5.91 -0.22
CA ASN A 87 11.85 4.78 -1.08
C ASN A 87 12.64 5.23 -2.32
N LEU A 88 12.13 6.24 -3.04
CA LEU A 88 12.78 6.80 -4.23
C LEU A 88 14.18 7.35 -3.92
N LEU A 89 14.31 8.11 -2.84
CA LEU A 89 15.57 8.70 -2.39
C LEU A 89 16.45 7.70 -1.61
N GLN A 90 16.01 6.44 -1.46
CA GLN A 90 16.74 5.35 -0.81
C GLN A 90 17.15 5.63 0.64
N ILE A 91 16.31 6.34 1.40
CA ILE A 91 16.57 6.70 2.80
C ILE A 91 15.98 5.61 3.70
N LYS A 92 16.74 4.53 3.89
CA LYS A 92 16.29 3.31 4.57
C LYS A 92 15.75 3.53 5.99
N LEU A 93 16.34 4.46 6.75
CA LEU A 93 15.91 4.74 8.12
C LEU A 93 14.50 5.34 8.14
N VAL A 94 14.25 6.38 7.33
CA VAL A 94 12.91 6.99 7.21
C VAL A 94 11.90 5.98 6.67
N LEU A 95 12.29 5.19 5.65
CA LEU A 95 11.44 4.13 5.12
C LEU A 95 11.00 3.13 6.20
N LYS A 96 11.94 2.71 7.05
CA LYS A 96 11.68 1.77 8.15
C LYS A 96 10.76 2.37 9.22
N GLU A 97 10.98 3.63 9.60
CA GLU A 97 10.11 4.32 10.56
C GLU A 97 8.70 4.52 10.00
N CYS A 98 8.55 4.83 8.70
CA CYS A 98 7.24 4.87 8.05
C CYS A 98 6.54 3.50 8.09
N CYS A 99 7.27 2.42 7.81
CA CYS A 99 6.72 1.07 7.87
C CYS A 99 6.27 0.70 9.29
N ALA A 100 7.10 0.98 10.31
CA ALA A 100 6.77 0.72 11.70
C ALA A 100 5.55 1.54 12.17
N PHE A 101 5.44 2.79 11.71
CA PHE A 101 4.27 3.62 11.98
C PHE A 101 3.00 3.00 11.37
N LEU A 102 3.02 2.62 10.09
CA LEU A 102 1.89 1.98 9.42
C LEU A 102 1.49 0.66 10.09
N GLU A 103 2.46 -0.17 10.47
CA GLU A 103 2.21 -1.43 11.19
C GLU A 103 1.49 -1.18 12.53
N SER A 104 1.86 -0.12 13.25
CA SER A 104 1.23 0.26 14.53
C SER A 104 -0.18 0.86 14.38
N GLN A 105 -0.56 1.27 13.16
CA GLN A 105 -1.84 1.92 12.83
C GLN A 105 -2.78 0.99 12.06
N LEU A 106 -2.43 -0.30 11.91
CA LEU A 106 -3.28 -1.29 11.24
C LEU A 106 -4.66 -1.38 11.90
N ASP A 107 -5.69 -1.19 11.09
CA ASP A 107 -7.10 -1.22 11.44
C ASP A 107 -7.87 -1.99 10.34
N PRO A 108 -9.02 -2.64 10.65
CA PRO A 108 -9.79 -3.35 9.63
C PRO A 108 -10.20 -2.49 8.44
N GLY A 109 -10.33 -1.16 8.61
CA GLY A 109 -10.68 -0.23 7.55
C GLY A 109 -9.51 0.33 6.72
N ASN A 110 -8.24 0.04 7.08
CA ASN A 110 -7.06 0.53 6.35
C ASN A 110 -6.05 -0.57 5.99
N CYS A 111 -6.23 -1.79 6.52
CA CYS A 111 -5.25 -2.84 6.39
C CYS A 111 -5.06 -3.31 4.94
N ILE A 112 -6.10 -3.23 4.11
CA ILE A 112 -6.04 -3.56 2.68
C ILE A 112 -5.23 -2.49 1.96
N GLY A 113 -5.54 -1.21 2.18
CA GLY A 113 -4.79 -0.09 1.62
C GLY A 113 -3.31 -0.15 1.99
N ILE A 114 -3.00 -0.39 3.27
CA ILE A 114 -1.62 -0.54 3.77
C ILE A 114 -0.92 -1.74 3.13
N SER A 115 -1.60 -2.88 2.96
CA SER A 115 -1.03 -4.06 2.29
C SER A 115 -0.63 -3.75 0.85
N ARG A 116 -1.53 -3.13 0.06
CA ARG A 116 -1.26 -2.75 -1.32
C ARG A 116 -0.15 -1.70 -1.42
N PHE A 117 -0.15 -0.75 -0.48
CA PHE A 117 0.88 0.26 -0.39
C PHE A 117 2.25 -0.36 -0.11
N ALA A 118 2.33 -1.29 0.84
CA ALA A 118 3.54 -2.02 1.16
C ALA A 118 4.06 -2.84 -0.02
N GLU A 119 3.17 -3.51 -0.76
CA GLU A 119 3.52 -4.26 -1.98
C GLU A 119 4.10 -3.34 -3.07
N THR A 120 3.44 -2.20 -3.33
CA THR A 120 3.85 -1.24 -4.36
C THR A 120 5.28 -0.73 -4.16
N TYR A 121 5.68 -0.51 -2.90
CA TYR A 121 7.01 -0.02 -2.55
C TYR A 121 7.99 -1.12 -2.13
N GLY A 122 7.61 -2.40 -2.24
CA GLY A 122 8.47 -3.53 -1.91
C GLY A 122 8.79 -3.68 -0.42
N CYS A 123 7.95 -3.14 0.46
CA CYS A 123 8.08 -3.22 1.91
C CYS A 123 7.54 -4.58 2.41
N HIS A 124 8.32 -5.64 2.21
CA HIS A 124 7.87 -7.02 2.46
C HIS A 124 7.44 -7.29 3.91
N ASP A 125 8.17 -6.76 4.90
CA ASP A 125 7.83 -6.97 6.31
C ASP A 125 6.46 -6.37 6.67
N LEU A 126 6.18 -5.15 6.18
CA LEU A 126 4.89 -4.48 6.37
C LEU A 126 3.78 -5.21 5.63
N TYR A 127 4.03 -5.66 4.39
CA TYR A 127 3.07 -6.45 3.63
C TYR A 127 2.69 -7.72 4.40
N LEU A 128 3.67 -8.51 4.85
CA LEU A 128 3.41 -9.71 5.64
C LEU A 128 2.62 -9.42 6.92
N ALA A 129 2.95 -8.35 7.63
CA ALA A 129 2.23 -7.94 8.83
C ALA A 129 0.77 -7.55 8.51
N ALA A 130 0.54 -6.78 7.44
CA ALA A 130 -0.78 -6.38 6.99
C ALA A 130 -1.60 -7.58 6.50
N THR A 131 -1.05 -8.46 5.67
CA THR A 131 -1.71 -9.70 5.20
C THR A 131 -2.09 -10.60 6.37
N LYS A 132 -1.20 -10.74 7.36
CA LYS A 132 -1.49 -11.50 8.58
C LYS A 132 -2.62 -10.87 9.38
N TYR A 133 -2.66 -9.53 9.48
CA TYR A 133 -3.74 -8.81 10.15
C TYR A 133 -5.09 -9.00 9.43
N ILE A 134 -5.10 -8.90 8.10
CA ILE A 134 -6.27 -9.18 7.25
C ILE A 134 -6.79 -10.59 7.50
N CYS A 135 -5.89 -11.59 7.48
CA CYS A 135 -6.27 -12.98 7.72
C CYS A 135 -6.86 -13.19 9.12
N GLN A 136 -6.32 -12.51 10.14
CA GLN A 136 -6.78 -12.63 11.53
C GLN A 136 -8.13 -11.95 11.79
N ASN A 137 -8.39 -10.82 11.13
CA ASN A 137 -9.58 -9.98 11.35
C ASN A 137 -10.52 -9.97 10.14
N PHE A 138 -10.48 -11.01 9.32
CA PHE A 138 -11.21 -11.08 8.04
C PHE A 138 -12.70 -10.75 8.19
N GLU A 139 -13.36 -11.23 9.25
CA GLU A 139 -14.78 -10.94 9.52
C GLU A 139 -15.11 -9.44 9.66
N ALA A 140 -14.20 -8.67 10.25
CA ALA A 140 -14.35 -7.22 10.38
C ALA A 140 -14.01 -6.52 9.06
N VAL A 141 -12.96 -6.98 8.38
CA VAL A 141 -12.52 -6.42 7.09
C VAL A 141 -13.59 -6.59 6.02
N CYS A 142 -14.32 -7.70 5.97
CA CYS A 142 -15.40 -7.90 5.00
C CYS A 142 -16.58 -6.93 5.12
N GLN A 143 -16.65 -6.15 6.19
CA GLN A 143 -17.70 -5.16 6.41
C GLN A 143 -17.26 -3.73 6.08
N THR A 144 -15.99 -3.52 5.73
CA THR A 144 -15.44 -2.19 5.46
C THR A 144 -15.58 -1.79 3.99
N GLU A 145 -15.61 -0.48 3.73
CA GLU A 145 -15.71 0.07 2.38
C GLU A 145 -14.50 -0.33 1.51
N GLU A 146 -13.29 -0.35 2.08
CA GLU A 146 -12.07 -0.81 1.40
C GLU A 146 -12.23 -2.21 0.79
N PHE A 147 -12.92 -3.13 1.49
CA PHE A 147 -13.17 -4.47 0.97
C PHE A 147 -14.10 -4.45 -0.24
N PHE A 148 -15.11 -3.59 -0.26
CA PHE A 148 -16.02 -3.46 -1.41
C PHE A 148 -15.36 -2.80 -2.61
N GLU A 149 -14.32 -1.99 -2.41
CA GLU A 149 -13.55 -1.34 -3.47
C GLU A 149 -12.45 -2.24 -4.08
N LEU A 150 -12.18 -3.40 -3.47
CA LEU A 150 -11.19 -4.37 -3.99
C LEU A 150 -11.46 -4.78 -5.43
N THR A 151 -10.39 -5.06 -6.17
CA THR A 151 -10.48 -5.70 -7.49
C THR A 151 -10.68 -7.21 -7.35
N HIS A 152 -11.13 -7.86 -8.43
CA HIS A 152 -11.25 -9.32 -8.45
C HIS A 152 -9.92 -10.03 -8.11
N ALA A 153 -8.79 -9.53 -8.61
CA ALA A 153 -7.49 -10.18 -8.40
C ALA A 153 -7.06 -10.11 -6.93
N ASP A 154 -7.22 -8.94 -6.31
CA ASP A 154 -6.87 -8.74 -4.90
C ASP A 154 -7.77 -9.59 -3.98
N LEU A 155 -9.06 -9.65 -4.29
CA LEU A 155 -10.02 -10.48 -3.56
C LEU A 155 -9.68 -11.96 -3.69
N ASP A 156 -9.32 -12.42 -4.89
CA ASP A 156 -8.92 -13.80 -5.15
C ASP A 156 -7.65 -14.18 -4.37
N GLU A 157 -6.67 -13.28 -4.28
CA GLU A 157 -5.47 -13.48 -3.47
C GLU A 157 -5.77 -13.61 -1.98
N ILE A 158 -6.65 -12.76 -1.45
CA ILE A 158 -7.06 -12.81 -0.03
C ILE A 158 -7.84 -14.10 0.25
N VAL A 159 -8.80 -14.45 -0.60
CA VAL A 159 -9.68 -15.62 -0.43
C VAL A 159 -8.94 -16.94 -0.64
N SER A 160 -7.98 -16.97 -1.56
CA SER A 160 -7.12 -18.14 -1.79
C SER A 160 -6.07 -18.34 -0.69
N ASN A 161 -5.96 -17.43 0.28
CA ASN A 161 -4.98 -17.54 1.34
C ASN A 161 -5.38 -18.61 2.36
N ASP A 162 -4.59 -19.68 2.43
CA ASP A 162 -4.84 -20.81 3.34
C ASP A 162 -4.80 -20.44 4.83
N CYS A 163 -4.28 -19.26 5.18
CA CYS A 163 -4.12 -18.78 6.56
C CYS A 163 -5.29 -17.94 7.07
N LEU A 164 -6.39 -17.83 6.32
CA LEU A 164 -7.59 -17.11 6.75
C LEU A 164 -8.12 -17.67 8.07
N ASN A 165 -8.22 -16.82 9.09
CA ASN A 165 -8.78 -17.16 10.39
C ASN A 165 -10.30 -16.94 10.37
N VAL A 166 -11.00 -17.76 9.60
CA VAL A 166 -12.46 -17.75 9.50
C VAL A 166 -13.07 -18.89 10.29
N ALA A 167 -14.17 -18.61 11.00
CA ALA A 167 -14.87 -19.63 11.78
C ALA A 167 -15.46 -20.73 10.89
N THR A 168 -15.93 -20.36 9.70
CA THR A 168 -16.44 -21.26 8.67
C THR A 168 -16.16 -20.70 7.27
N GLU A 169 -16.06 -21.59 6.29
CA GLU A 169 -16.00 -21.22 4.88
C GLU A 169 -17.27 -20.46 4.41
N GLU A 170 -18.36 -20.58 5.18
CA GLU A 170 -19.62 -19.84 4.94
C GLU A 170 -19.42 -18.33 5.09
N THR A 171 -18.56 -17.88 6.02
CA THR A 171 -18.22 -16.45 6.18
C THR A 171 -17.55 -15.89 4.93
N VAL A 172 -16.61 -16.65 4.35
CA VAL A 172 -15.93 -16.29 3.09
C VAL A 172 -16.96 -16.18 1.96
N PHE A 173 -17.89 -17.13 1.89
CA PHE A 173 -18.97 -17.08 0.92
C PHE A 173 -19.86 -15.83 1.09
N TYR A 174 -20.27 -15.50 2.32
CA TYR A 174 -21.09 -14.31 2.58
C TYR A 174 -20.36 -13.00 2.25
N ALA A 175 -19.05 -12.95 2.49
CA ALA A 175 -18.22 -11.83 2.08
C ALA A 175 -18.19 -11.66 0.55
N LEU A 176 -17.98 -12.75 -0.19
CA LEU A 176 -18.04 -12.76 -1.65
C LEU A 176 -19.42 -12.34 -2.18
N GLU A 177 -20.48 -12.89 -1.59
CA GLU A 177 -21.86 -12.55 -1.96
C GLU A 177 -22.12 -11.05 -1.74
N SER A 178 -21.66 -10.49 -0.63
CA SER A 178 -21.80 -9.06 -0.33
C SER A 178 -21.00 -8.20 -1.31
N TRP A 179 -19.79 -8.62 -1.67
CA TRP A 179 -18.94 -7.93 -2.65
C TRP A 179 -19.55 -7.92 -4.06
N ILE A 180 -20.20 -9.03 -4.46
CA ILE A 180 -20.90 -9.13 -5.75
C ILE A 180 -22.21 -8.33 -5.73
N LYS A 181 -22.95 -8.33 -4.61
CA LYS A 181 -24.17 -7.53 -4.46
C LYS A 181 -23.91 -6.02 -4.56
N TYR A 182 -22.71 -5.58 -4.22
CA TYR A 182 -22.31 -4.18 -4.34
C TYR A 182 -22.27 -3.70 -5.80
N ASP A 183 -21.81 -4.53 -6.75
CA ASP A 183 -21.82 -4.22 -8.19
C ASP A 183 -22.15 -5.46 -9.02
N VAL A 184 -23.43 -5.80 -9.06
CA VAL A 184 -23.93 -7.03 -9.68
C VAL A 184 -23.66 -7.07 -11.18
N GLN A 185 -23.69 -5.93 -11.87
CA GLN A 185 -23.59 -5.91 -13.33
C GLN A 185 -22.19 -6.26 -13.83
N GLU A 186 -21.14 -5.72 -13.19
CA GLU A 186 -19.76 -5.99 -13.58
C GLU A 186 -19.18 -7.21 -12.86
N ARG A 187 -19.61 -7.52 -11.62
CA ARG A 187 -18.97 -8.55 -10.80
C ARG A 187 -19.57 -9.93 -10.94
N GLN A 188 -20.78 -10.06 -11.48
CA GLN A 188 -21.44 -11.36 -11.68
C GLN A 188 -20.62 -12.31 -12.57
N LYS A 189 -19.84 -11.80 -13.53
CA LYS A 189 -18.97 -12.60 -14.41
C LYS A 189 -17.83 -13.32 -13.66
N TYR A 190 -17.45 -12.82 -12.48
CA TYR A 190 -16.38 -13.39 -11.67
C TYR A 190 -16.87 -14.39 -10.62
N LEU A 191 -18.19 -14.54 -10.46
CA LEU A 191 -18.81 -15.45 -9.49
C LEU A 191 -18.24 -16.87 -9.63
N ALA A 192 -18.17 -17.42 -10.84
CA ALA A 192 -17.69 -18.77 -11.10
C ALA A 192 -16.20 -18.95 -10.77
N GLN A 193 -15.37 -17.90 -10.95
CA GLN A 193 -13.95 -17.94 -10.60
C GLN A 193 -13.75 -17.87 -9.09
N LEU A 194 -14.41 -16.91 -8.44
CA LEU A 194 -14.36 -16.75 -6.98
C LEU A 194 -14.93 -17.97 -6.23
N LEU A 195 -15.93 -18.64 -6.81
CA LEU A 195 -16.47 -19.91 -6.29
C LEU A 195 -15.47 -21.07 -6.34
N ASN A 196 -14.53 -21.08 -7.29
CA ASN A 196 -13.47 -22.09 -7.33
C ASN A 196 -12.40 -21.84 -6.28
N SER A 197 -12.21 -20.57 -5.90
CA SER A 197 -11.26 -20.15 -4.85
C SER A 197 -11.80 -20.43 -3.44
N VAL A 198 -13.13 -20.47 -3.28
CA VAL A 198 -13.76 -21.00 -2.07
C VAL A 198 -13.57 -22.51 -2.01
N ARG A 199 -13.16 -23.03 -0.85
CA ARG A 199 -13.03 -24.47 -0.65
C ARG A 199 -14.41 -25.10 -0.45
N LEU A 200 -15.13 -25.30 -1.55
CA LEU A 200 -16.44 -25.96 -1.62
C LEU A 200 -16.55 -27.25 -0.80
N PRO A 201 -15.51 -28.10 -0.66
CA PRO A 201 -15.57 -29.30 0.19
C PRO A 201 -15.74 -29.01 1.70
N LEU A 202 -15.39 -27.80 2.15
CA LEU A 202 -15.52 -27.37 3.55
C LEU A 202 -16.88 -26.72 3.85
N LEU A 203 -17.70 -26.45 2.82
CA LEU A 203 -19.06 -25.94 2.98
C LEU A 203 -20.01 -27.05 3.41
N SER A 204 -20.94 -26.70 4.31
CA SER A 204 -21.94 -27.65 4.77
C SER A 204 -22.93 -28.01 3.64
N VAL A 205 -23.28 -29.29 3.52
CA VAL A 205 -24.20 -29.79 2.46
C VAL A 205 -25.56 -29.07 2.49
N LYS A 206 -26.01 -28.63 3.68
CA LYS A 206 -27.22 -27.82 3.87
C LYS A 206 -27.08 -26.43 3.25
N PHE A 207 -25.90 -25.83 3.34
CA PHE A 207 -25.60 -24.54 2.75
C PHE A 207 -25.54 -24.64 1.22
N LEU A 208 -24.85 -25.65 0.68
CA LEU A 208 -24.81 -25.92 -0.77
C LEU A 208 -26.21 -26.13 -1.37
N THR A 209 -27.10 -26.83 -0.65
CA THR A 209 -28.50 -27.01 -1.08
C THR A 209 -29.27 -25.69 -1.07
N ARG A 210 -29.08 -24.85 -0.03
CA ARG A 210 -29.65 -23.50 0.05
C ARG A 210 -29.12 -22.57 -1.03
N LEU A 211 -27.83 -22.65 -1.37
CA LEU A 211 -27.23 -21.86 -2.44
C LEU A 211 -27.81 -22.22 -3.80
N TYR A 212 -27.96 -23.53 -4.07
CA TYR A 212 -28.61 -24.03 -5.28
C TYR A 212 -30.07 -23.59 -5.38
N GLU A 213 -30.77 -23.47 -4.25
CA GLU A 213 -32.17 -23.04 -4.18
C GLU A 213 -32.37 -21.51 -4.18
N ALA A 214 -31.44 -20.74 -3.60
CA ALA A 214 -31.61 -19.29 -3.38
C ALA A 214 -30.95 -18.41 -4.46
N ASN A 215 -29.87 -18.84 -5.09
CA ASN A 215 -29.17 -18.03 -6.09
C ASN A 215 -29.69 -18.30 -7.50
N HIS A 216 -30.61 -17.45 -7.96
CA HIS A 216 -30.98 -17.38 -9.38
C HIS A 216 -29.78 -17.11 -10.32
N LEU A 217 -28.68 -16.55 -9.79
CA LEU A 217 -27.43 -16.27 -10.51
C LEU A 217 -26.60 -17.54 -10.81
N ILE A 218 -26.61 -18.53 -9.92
CA ILE A 218 -25.93 -19.84 -10.11
C ILE A 218 -26.76 -20.73 -11.05
N ARG A 219 -28.07 -20.48 -11.13
CA ARG A 219 -29.00 -21.25 -11.95
C ARG A 219 -28.85 -20.99 -13.46
N ASP A 220 -28.37 -19.80 -13.83
CA ASP A 220 -28.15 -19.40 -15.23
C ASP A 220 -26.72 -19.65 -15.73
N ASP A 221 -25.74 -19.85 -14.85
CA ASP A 221 -24.36 -20.08 -15.27
C ASP A 221 -24.09 -21.58 -15.52
N ARG A 222 -23.89 -21.94 -16.80
CA ARG A 222 -23.72 -23.34 -17.24
C ARG A 222 -22.37 -23.96 -16.85
N THR A 223 -21.45 -23.17 -16.32
CA THR A 223 -20.10 -23.55 -15.87
C THR A 223 -20.05 -24.09 -14.44
N CYS A 224 -21.07 -23.84 -13.61
CA CYS A 224 -21.21 -24.41 -12.26
C CYS A 224 -22.09 -25.67 -12.23
N LYS A 225 -22.18 -26.40 -13.35
CA LYS A 225 -22.86 -27.69 -13.45
C LYS A 225 -21.90 -28.85 -13.29
#